data_AF-A0AAE8HA99-F1
#
_entry.id   AF-A0AAE8HA99-F1
#
_cell.length_a   1.000
_cell.length_b   1.000
_cell.length_c   1.000
_cell.angle_alpha   90.00
_cell.angle_beta   90.00
_cell.angle_gamma   90.00
#
_symmetry.space_group_name_H-M   'P 1'
#
loop_
_entity.id
_entity.type
_entity.pdbx_description
1 polymer ?
#
loop_
_entity_poly.entity_id
_entity_poly.type
_entity_poly.pdbx_seq_one_letter_code
_entity_poly.pdbx_strand_id
1 'polypeptide(L)' 'MARSGEVVKRFFRRKAEAWLILLAAKILIDRNVQRAAVVSRRDNNDMWSMAEKLEAIAQRISKNYP' A
#
# COMPACT_ATOMS: atom_id res chain seq x y z
N MET A 1 15.83 -11.93 -28.67
CA MET A 1 15.12 -12.55 -27.53
C MET A 1 15.39 -11.91 -26.15
N ALA A 2 16.39 -11.02 -25.97
CA ALA A 2 16.76 -10.46 -24.65
C ALA A 2 15.71 -9.51 -23.99
N ARG A 3 14.79 -8.90 -24.75
CA ARG A 3 13.82 -7.92 -24.20
C ARG A 3 12.72 -8.51 -23.31
N SER A 4 12.42 -9.81 -23.43
CA SER A 4 11.26 -10.40 -22.74
C SER A 4 11.48 -10.55 -21.23
N GLY A 5 12.69 -10.97 -20.82
CA GLY A 5 13.02 -11.19 -19.40
C GLY A 5 12.99 -9.92 -18.54
N GLU A 6 13.40 -8.78 -19.10
CA GLU A 6 13.39 -7.50 -18.37
C GLU A 6 11.97 -6.99 -18.09
N VAL A 7 11.05 -7.18 -19.05
CA VAL A 7 9.63 -6.82 -18.90
C VAL A 7 8.99 -7.64 -17.78
N VAL A 8 9.26 -8.94 -17.75
CA VAL A 8 8.78 -9.86 -16.71
C VAL A 8 9.34 -9.46 -15.34
N LYS A 9 10.64 -9.18 -15.25
CA LYS A 9 11.27 -8.73 -14.00
C LYS A 9 10.66 -7.42 -13.48
N ARG A 10 10.43 -6.44 -14.36
CA ARG A 10 9.78 -5.17 -14.02
C ARG A 10 8.33 -5.35 -13.57
N PHE A 11 7.60 -6.29 -14.20
CA PHE A 11 6.25 -6.66 -13.81
C PHE A 11 6.18 -7.23 -12.39
N PHE A 12 7.06 -8.18 -12.06
CA PHE A 12 7.09 -8.77 -10.71
C PHE A 12 7.48 -7.75 -9.65
N ARG A 13 8.46 -6.89 -9.95
CA ARG A 13 8.91 -5.84 -9.04
C ARG A 13 7.76 -4.89 -8.65
N ARG A 14 7.02 -4.34 -9.61
CA ARG A 14 5.89 -3.43 -9.30
C ARG A 14 4.77 -4.11 -8.51
N LYS A 15 4.54 -5.40 -8.72
CA LYS A 15 3.55 -6.16 -7.95
C LYS A 15 3.99 -6.37 -6.51
N ALA A 16 5.28 -6.67 -6.30
CA ALA A 16 5.86 -6.76 -4.96
C ALA A 16 5.82 -5.41 -4.23
N GLU A 17 6.21 -4.32 -4.89
CA GLU A 17 6.13 -2.96 -4.33
C GLU A 17 4.69 -2.59 -3.93
N ALA A 18 3.71 -2.82 -4.81
CA ALA A 18 2.30 -2.56 -4.51
C ALA A 18 1.80 -3.42 -3.33
N TRP A 19 2.22 -4.68 -3.24
CA TRP A 19 1.83 -5.56 -2.15
C TRP A 19 2.37 -5.09 -0.79
N LEU A 20 3.62 -4.63 -0.72
CA LEU A 20 4.21 -4.06 0.50
C LEU A 20 3.46 -2.80 0.96
N ILE A 21 3.02 -1.96 0.02
CA ILE A 21 2.23 -0.77 0.34
C ILE A 21 0.85 -1.16 0.88
N LEU A 22 0.21 -2.19 0.32
CA LEU A 22 -1.07 -2.71 0.84
C LEU A 22 -0.90 -3.32 2.24
N LEU A 23 0.22 -3.99 2.50
CA LEU A 23 0.54 -4.49 3.84
C LEU A 23 0.63 -3.33 4.85
N ALA A 24 1.30 -2.23 4.49
CA ALA A 24 1.37 -1.04 5.32
C ALA A 24 -0.02 -0.42 5.55
N ALA A 25 -0.84 -0.27 4.51
CA ALA A 25 -2.21 0.23 4.62
C ALA A 25 -3.06 -0.64 5.58
N LYS A 26 -2.95 -1.96 5.45
CA LYS A 26 -3.64 -2.91 6.33
C LYS A 26 -3.23 -2.75 7.79
N ILE A 27 -1.94 -2.57 8.08
CA ILE A 27 -1.45 -2.33 9.45
C ILE A 27 -2.06 -1.06 10.04
N LEU A 28 -2.23 0.00 9.24
CA LEU A 28 -2.84 1.25 9.68
C LEU A 28 -4.35 1.12 9.93
N ILE A 29 -5.07 0.40 9.06
CA ILE A 29 -6.52 0.16 9.19
C ILE A 29 -6.84 -0.79 10.34
N ASP A 30 -6.05 -1.85 10.53
CA ASP A 30 -6.32 -2.86 11.57
C ASP A 30 -6.10 -2.29 12.98
N ARG A 31 -5.21 -1.30 13.12
CA ARG A 31 -5.09 -0.47 14.33
C ARG A 31 -6.28 0.44 14.60
N ASN A 32 -7.23 0.59 13.66
CA ASN A 32 -8.44 1.39 13.87
C ASN A 32 -9.59 0.59 14.51
N VAL A 33 -9.64 -0.74 14.31
CA VAL A 33 -10.75 -1.60 14.83
C VAL A 33 -10.65 -1.77 16.34
N GLN A 34 -9.44 -1.79 16.88
CA GLN A 34 -9.20 -1.59 18.29
C GLN A 34 -8.94 -0.10 18.46
N ARG A 35 -9.88 0.70 19.00
CA ARG A 35 -9.52 2.01 19.56
C ARG A 35 -8.45 1.76 20.62
N ALA A 36 -7.20 1.70 20.20
CA ALA A 36 -6.08 1.50 21.09
C ALA A 36 -6.16 2.67 22.05
N ALA A 37 -6.38 2.39 23.34
CA ALA A 37 -6.47 3.43 24.37
C ALA A 37 -5.22 4.34 24.41
N VAL A 38 -4.17 3.92 23.71
CA VAL A 38 -2.84 4.54 23.60
C VAL A 38 -2.72 5.53 22.43
N VAL A 39 -3.69 5.61 21.50
CA VAL A 39 -3.60 6.47 20.31
C VAL A 39 -4.71 7.52 20.34
N SER A 40 -4.36 8.78 20.09
CA SER A 40 -5.34 9.86 20.11
C SER A 40 -6.33 9.72 18.95
N ARG A 41 -7.53 10.30 19.10
CA ARG A 41 -8.52 10.31 18.01
C ARG A 41 -7.98 10.98 16.74
N ARG A 42 -7.12 11.99 16.88
CA ARG A 42 -6.48 12.68 15.75
C ARG A 42 -5.56 11.73 15.00
N ASP A 43 -4.66 11.08 15.72
CA ASP A 43 -3.68 10.16 15.12
C ASP A 43 -4.40 8.97 14.45
N ASN A 44 -5.51 8.48 15.01
CA ASN A 44 -6.34 7.46 14.36
C ASN A 44 -6.93 7.93 13.03
N ASN A 45 -7.48 9.15 12.98
CA ASN A 45 -8.00 9.72 11.73
C ASN A 45 -6.89 9.90 10.69
N ASP A 46 -5.70 10.32 11.12
CA ASP A 46 -4.55 10.50 10.24
C ASP A 46 -4.05 9.17 9.69
N MET A 47 -3.99 8.12 10.53
CA MET A 47 -3.66 6.77 10.11
C MET A 47 -4.66 6.20 9.10
N TRP A 48 -5.96 6.45 9.31
CA TRP A 48 -7.00 6.06 8.35
C TRP A 48 -6.83 6.76 7.00
N SER A 49 -6.68 8.10 7.01
CA SER A 49 -6.44 8.88 5.79
C SER A 49 -5.16 8.45 5.06
N MET A 50 -4.11 8.10 5.80
CA MET A 50 -2.87 7.59 5.23
C MET A 50 -3.06 6.22 4.59
N ALA A 51 -3.84 5.32 5.20
CA ALA A 51 -4.14 4.03 4.61
C ALA A 51 -4.86 4.15 3.25
N GLU A 52 -5.88 5.02 3.17
CA GLU A 52 -6.60 5.29 1.92
C GLU A 52 -5.65 5.80 0.81
N LYS A 53 -4.72 6.70 1.18
CA LYS A 53 -3.70 7.21 0.25
C LYS A 53 -2.75 6.10 -0.23
N LEU A 54 -2.32 5.22 0.69
CA LEU A 54 -1.43 4.10 0.37
C LEU A 54 -2.12 3.09 -0.56
N GLU A 55 -3.40 2.76 -0.33
CA GLU A 55 -4.17 1.91 -1.23
C GLU A 55 -4.24 2.49 -2.65
N ALA A 56 -4.51 3.79 -2.78
CA ALA A 56 -4.53 4.46 -4.08
C ALA A 56 -3.15 4.42 -4.79
N ILE A 57 -2.05 4.62 -4.04
CA ILE A 57 -0.69 4.51 -4.58
C ILE A 57 -0.40 3.08 -5.05
N ALA A 58 -0.73 2.07 -4.23
CA ALA A 58 -0.53 0.67 -4.57
C ALA A 58 -1.28 0.28 -5.85
N GLN A 59 -2.52 0.74 -6.01
CA GLN A 59 -3.30 0.51 -7.23
C GLN A 59 -2.62 1.12 -8.46
N ARG A 60 -2.11 2.37 -8.37
CA ARG A 60 -1.38 3.02 -9.47
C ARG A 60 -0.12 2.23 -9.84
N ILE A 61 0.72 1.88 -8.87
CA ILE A 61 1.94 1.11 -9.10
C ILE A 61 1.62 -0.27 -9.73
N SER A 62 0.62 -0.97 -9.19
CA SER A 62 0.18 -2.29 -9.69
C SER A 62 -0.32 -2.26 -11.13
N LYS A 63 -0.91 -1.14 -11.55
CA LYS A 63 -1.40 -0.87 -12.91
C LYS A 63 -0.38 -0.15 -13.80
N ASN A 64 0.85 0.07 -13.32
CA ASN A 64 1.90 0.79 -14.04
C ASN A 64 1.60 2.26 -14.33
N TYR A 65 0.86 2.92 -13.44
CA TYR A 65 0.35 4.28 -13.63
C TYR A 65 -0.42 4.42 -14.97
N PRO A 66 -1.68 3.97 -15.04
CA PRO A 66 -2.57 4.43 -16.09
C PRO A 66 -2.86 5.92 -15.94
#